data_AF-A0A3A8A9M9-F1
#
_entry.id   AF-A0A3A8A9M9-F1
#
_cell.length_a   1.000
_cell.length_b   1.000
_cell.length_c   1.000
_cell.angle_alpha   90.00
_cell.angle_beta   90.00
_cell.angle_gamma   90.00
#
_symmetry.space_group_name_H-M   'P 1'
#
loop_
_entity.id
_entity.type
_entity.pdbx_description
1 polymer ?
#
loop_
_entity_poly.entity_id
_entity_poly.type
_entity_poly.pdbx_seq_one_letter_code
_entity_poly.pdbx_strand_id
1 'polypeptide(L)'
;MTATLSARAETGDAVARAISLKQIEFELAMASADIVSEGFESSVRAACAACGLTFLFNLPVFDDPDAQRVAAAAWQEADDASPQFAFVTLDRDGAAVAVSAQCTCLDHGAAVALAWYDLIETAR
;
A
#
# COMPACT_ATOMS: atom_id res chain seq x y z
N MET A 1 -26.52 -27.25 -32.61
CA MET A 1 -26.10 -27.09 -31.20
C MET A 1 -24.67 -26.59 -31.23
N THR A 2 -24.47 -25.29 -31.04
CA THR A 2 -23.13 -24.67 -31.08
C THR A 2 -22.79 -24.24 -29.66
N ALA A 3 -21.72 -24.78 -29.11
CA ALA A 3 -21.26 -24.51 -27.76
C ALA A 3 -20.53 -23.16 -27.70
N THR A 4 -21.02 -22.25 -26.86
CA THR A 4 -20.27 -21.06 -26.43
C THR A 4 -19.71 -21.35 -25.03
N LEU A 5 -18.47 -21.83 -24.98
CA LEU A 5 -17.66 -21.86 -23.75
C LEU A 5 -16.53 -20.84 -23.92
N SER A 6 -16.81 -19.58 -23.60
CA SER A 6 -15.79 -18.54 -23.47
C SER A 6 -16.30 -17.41 -22.57
N ALA A 7 -16.54 -17.71 -21.29
CA ALA A 7 -16.89 -16.71 -20.29
C ALA A 7 -16.13 -16.89 -18.96
N ARG A 8 -15.25 -17.90 -18.85
CA ARG A 8 -14.55 -18.23 -17.59
C ARG A 8 -13.11 -17.73 -17.52
N ALA A 9 -12.53 -17.26 -18.63
CA ALA A 9 -11.15 -16.76 -18.66
C ALA A 9 -11.04 -15.25 -18.31
N GLU A 10 -12.11 -14.47 -18.49
CA GLU A 10 -12.06 -13.01 -18.31
C GLU A 10 -12.06 -12.58 -16.83
N THR A 11 -12.61 -13.40 -15.94
CA THR A 11 -12.70 -13.07 -14.50
C THR A 11 -11.36 -13.22 -13.77
N GLY A 12 -10.47 -14.10 -14.25
CA GLY A 12 -9.15 -14.29 -13.65
C GLY A 12 -8.16 -13.17 -13.99
N ASP A 13 -8.22 -12.68 -15.23
CA ASP A 13 -7.40 -11.57 -15.72
C ASP A 13 -7.81 -10.23 -15.10
N ALA A 14 -9.11 -9.98 -14.93
CA ALA A 14 -9.62 -8.76 -14.30
C ALA A 14 -9.30 -8.67 -12.79
N VAL A 15 -9.26 -9.80 -12.08
CA VAL A 15 -8.91 -9.84 -10.65
C VAL A 15 -7.39 -9.75 -10.45
N ALA A 16 -6.60 -10.37 -11.33
CA ALA A 16 -5.15 -10.21 -11.35
C ALA A 16 -4.71 -8.78 -11.73
N ARG A 17 -5.54 -8.06 -12.52
CA ARG A 17 -5.34 -6.64 -12.83
C ARG A 17 -5.70 -5.70 -11.67
N ALA A 18 -6.32 -6.20 -10.60
CA ALA A 18 -6.80 -5.40 -9.47
C ALA A 18 -5.83 -5.34 -8.27
N ILE A 19 -4.80 -6.19 -8.22
CA ILE A 19 -3.77 -6.16 -7.18
C ILE A 19 -2.40 -6.24 -7.87
N SER A 20 -1.62 -5.16 -7.77
CA SER A 20 -0.28 -5.10 -8.34
C SER A 20 0.67 -6.08 -7.64
N LEU A 21 1.58 -6.72 -8.38
CA LEU A 21 2.58 -7.62 -7.80
C LEU A 21 3.40 -6.91 -6.71
N LYS A 22 3.69 -5.62 -6.89
CA LYS A 22 4.38 -4.79 -5.90
C LYS A 22 3.63 -4.65 -4.60
N GLN A 23 2.30 -4.57 -4.65
CA GLN A 23 1.47 -4.54 -3.46
C GLN A 23 1.55 -5.87 -2.70
N ILE A 24 1.55 -7.00 -3.40
CA ILE A 24 1.69 -8.33 -2.78
C ILE A 24 3.07 -8.51 -2.15
N GLU A 25 4.14 -8.14 -2.86
CA GLU A 25 5.51 -8.17 -2.32
C GLU A 25 5.61 -7.37 -1.03
N PHE A 26 5.01 -6.18 -1.02
CA PHE A 26 4.99 -5.31 0.15
C PHE A 26 4.17 -5.85 1.31
N GLU A 27 2.99 -6.41 1.03
CA GLU A 27 2.15 -7.05 2.04
C GLU A 27 2.87 -8.24 2.69
N LEU A 28 3.59 -9.05 1.89
CA LEU A 28 4.40 -10.16 2.41
C LEU A 28 5.58 -9.67 3.26
N ALA A 29 6.27 -8.61 2.83
CA ALA A 29 7.33 -7.99 3.62
C ALA A 29 6.79 -7.48 4.97
N MET A 30 5.67 -6.76 4.96
CA MET A 30 5.01 -6.28 6.17
C MET A 30 4.54 -7.40 7.09
N ALA A 31 4.01 -8.50 6.54
CA ALA A 31 3.56 -9.66 7.32
C ALA A 31 4.71 -10.37 8.06
N SER A 32 5.96 -10.20 7.58
CA SER A 32 7.16 -10.76 8.22
C SER A 32 7.85 -9.81 9.20
N ALA A 33 7.42 -8.55 9.28
CA ALA A 33 8.06 -7.54 10.10
C ALA A 33 7.68 -7.69 11.58
N ASP A 34 8.66 -7.51 12.48
CA ASP A 34 8.41 -7.46 13.92
C ASP A 34 8.12 -6.02 14.36
N ILE A 35 6.88 -5.59 14.13
CA ILE A 35 6.43 -4.22 14.41
C ILE A 35 6.58 -3.84 15.88
N VAL A 36 6.40 -4.80 16.80
CA VAL A 36 6.44 -4.56 18.24
C VAL A 36 7.87 -4.27 18.70
N SER A 37 8.85 -4.99 18.14
CA SER A 37 10.27 -4.82 18.49
C SER A 37 10.95 -3.69 17.71
N GLU A 38 10.71 -3.60 16.41
CA GLU A 38 11.41 -2.66 15.51
C GLU A 38 10.75 -1.27 15.44
N GLY A 39 9.46 -1.22 15.75
CA GLY A 39 8.62 -0.04 15.61
C GLY A 39 8.07 0.14 14.19
N PHE A 40 6.84 0.63 14.13
CA PHE A 40 6.05 0.75 12.91
C PHE A 40 6.76 1.45 11.75
N GLU A 41 7.34 2.64 11.97
CA GLU A 41 7.99 3.38 10.88
C GLU A 41 9.20 2.64 10.33
N SER A 42 10.04 2.11 11.23
CA SER A 42 11.26 1.39 10.88
C SER A 42 10.92 0.19 10.00
N SER A 43 9.91 -0.58 10.40
CA SER A 43 9.45 -1.75 9.65
C SER A 43 8.87 -1.39 8.29
N VAL A 44 8.05 -0.34 8.19
CA VAL A 44 7.50 0.12 6.89
C VAL A 44 8.63 0.59 5.97
N ARG A 45 9.61 1.33 6.48
CA ARG A 45 10.78 1.76 5.69
C ARG A 45 11.62 0.57 5.24
N ALA A 46 11.84 -0.42 6.10
CA ALA A 46 12.57 -1.63 5.76
C ALA A 46 11.85 -2.43 4.66
N ALA A 47 10.52 -2.59 4.76
CA ALA A 47 9.71 -3.22 3.74
C ALA A 47 9.73 -2.45 2.41
N CYS A 48 9.66 -1.12 2.44
CA CYS A 48 9.81 -0.29 1.24
C CYS A 48 11.16 -0.51 0.56
N ALA A 49 12.25 -0.49 1.34
CA ALA A 49 13.59 -0.72 0.82
C ALA A 49 13.75 -2.12 0.22
N ALA A 50 13.17 -3.15 0.85
CA ALA A 50 13.22 -4.53 0.36
C ALA A 50 12.45 -4.72 -0.96
N CYS A 51 11.33 -4.00 -1.15
CA CYS A 51 10.46 -4.12 -2.33
C CYS A 51 10.79 -3.12 -3.44
N GLY A 52 11.72 -2.18 -3.20
CA GLY A 52 12.05 -1.10 -4.13
C GLY A 52 10.95 -0.02 -4.21
N LEU A 53 10.24 0.21 -3.12
CA LEU A 53 9.20 1.24 -2.99
C LEU A 53 9.77 2.50 -2.34
N THR A 54 9.11 3.62 -2.60
CA THR A 54 9.39 4.89 -1.94
C THR A 54 8.50 5.04 -0.71
N PHE A 55 9.10 5.12 0.47
CA PHE A 55 8.40 5.52 1.68
C PHE A 55 8.01 7.01 1.59
N LEU A 56 6.74 7.33 1.79
CA LEU A 56 6.24 8.70 1.71
C LEU A 56 6.15 9.36 3.08
N PHE A 57 5.30 8.82 3.95
CA PHE A 57 5.00 9.42 5.26
C PHE A 57 4.56 8.36 6.28
N ASN A 58 4.50 8.80 7.53
CA ASN A 58 3.91 8.09 8.66
C ASN A 58 3.21 9.10 9.57
N LEU A 59 1.88 9.07 9.60
CA LEU A 59 1.04 10.05 10.28
C LEU A 59 0.21 9.41 11.40
N PRO A 60 -0.01 10.12 12.52
CA PRO A 60 -0.99 9.71 13.52
C PRO A 60 -2.42 9.82 12.99
N VAL A 61 -3.30 8.94 13.45
CA VAL A 61 -4.75 8.96 13.17
C VAL A 61 -5.48 9.34 14.46
N PHE A 62 -6.29 10.40 14.43
CA PHE A 62 -6.84 11.00 15.65
C PHE A 62 -8.29 10.56 15.98
N ASP A 63 -9.09 10.19 14.99
CA ASP A 63 -10.54 9.93 15.16
C ASP A 63 -11.01 8.56 14.64
N ASP A 64 -10.11 7.59 14.53
CA ASP A 64 -10.43 6.22 14.07
C ASP A 64 -10.36 5.22 15.23
N PRO A 65 -11.42 4.47 15.56
CA PRO A 65 -11.41 3.54 16.69
C PRO A 65 -10.48 2.34 16.48
N ASP A 66 -10.14 2.01 15.25
CA ASP A 66 -9.42 0.78 14.90
C ASP A 66 -7.95 1.05 14.56
N ALA A 67 -7.60 2.29 14.20
CA ALA A 67 -6.26 2.69 13.79
C ALA A 67 -5.64 3.78 14.69
N GLN A 68 -4.32 3.70 14.89
CA GLN A 68 -3.56 4.78 15.56
C GLN A 68 -2.59 5.51 14.62
N ARG A 69 -2.14 4.84 13.55
CA ARG A 69 -1.19 5.40 12.57
C ARG A 69 -1.47 4.86 11.19
N VAL A 70 -1.11 5.67 10.20
CA VAL A 70 -1.05 5.26 8.79
C VAL A 70 0.27 5.68 8.17
N ALA A 71 0.88 4.78 7.42
CA ALA A 71 2.01 5.07 6.56
C ALA A 71 1.64 4.83 5.10
N ALA A 72 2.35 5.49 4.19
CA ALA A 72 2.16 5.31 2.75
C ALA A 72 3.47 4.97 2.04
N ALA A 73 3.37 4.06 1.09
CA ALA A 73 4.42 3.68 0.17
C ALA A 73 3.96 3.93 -1.27
N ALA A 74 4.89 4.30 -2.14
CA ALA A 74 4.63 4.53 -3.55
C ALA A 74 5.58 3.72 -4.44
N TRP A 75 5.11 3.41 -5.64
CA TRP A 75 5.94 2.95 -6.74
C TRP A 75 5.34 3.41 -8.05
N GLN A 76 6.17 3.42 -9.09
CA GLN A 76 5.72 3.73 -10.43
C GLN A 76 6.31 2.68 -11.38
N GLU A 77 5.43 1.92 -12.03
CA GLU A 77 5.82 1.00 -13.09
C GLU A 77 6.11 1.80 -14.37
N ALA A 78 7.04 1.31 -15.20
CA ALA A 78 7.50 2.04 -16.39
C ALA A 78 6.37 2.36 -17.39
N ASP A 79 5.35 1.50 -17.44
CA ASP A 79 4.20 1.61 -18.34
C ASP A 79 3.01 2.37 -17.71
N ASP A 80 3.10 2.76 -16.44
CA ASP A 80 2.03 3.46 -15.72
C ASP A 80 2.20 4.99 -15.78
N ALA A 81 1.12 5.68 -16.17
CA ALA A 81 1.08 7.14 -16.27
C ALA A 81 1.06 7.86 -14.91
N SER A 82 0.74 7.15 -13.83
CA SER A 82 0.62 7.68 -12.48
C SER A 82 1.24 6.72 -11.46
N PRO A 83 1.83 7.23 -10.37
CA PRO A 83 2.29 6.38 -9.29
C PRO A 83 1.14 5.58 -8.66
N GLN A 84 1.45 4.38 -8.22
CA GLN A 84 0.60 3.53 -7.41
C GLN A 84 0.97 3.70 -5.94
N PHE A 85 0.00 3.44 -5.05
CA PHE A 85 0.17 3.63 -3.62
C PHE A 85 -0.31 2.42 -2.83
N ALA A 86 0.34 2.17 -1.70
CA ALA A 86 -0.13 1.28 -0.65
C ALA A 86 -0.11 2.02 0.68
N PHE A 87 -1.15 1.79 1.47
CA PHE A 87 -1.29 2.32 2.82
C PHE A 87 -1.12 1.19 3.81
N VAL A 88 -0.32 1.43 4.84
CA VAL A 88 -0.16 0.53 5.97
C VAL A 88 -0.83 1.18 7.17
N THR A 89 -1.83 0.52 7.73
CA THR A 89 -2.53 0.97 8.93
C THR A 89 -2.05 0.16 10.12
N LEU A 90 -1.62 0.84 11.18
CA LEU A 90 -1.31 0.22 12.47
C LEU A 90 -2.56 0.22 13.33
N ASP A 91 -2.93 -0.96 13.82
CA ASP A 91 -4.08 -1.12 14.71
C ASP A 91 -3.90 -0.32 16.01
N ARG A 92 -5.01 -0.06 16.70
CA ARG A 92 -5.02 0.76 17.91
C ARG A 92 -4.16 0.20 19.04
N ASP A 93 -4.00 -1.12 19.11
CA ASP A 93 -3.18 -1.78 20.14
C ASP A 93 -1.69 -1.82 19.79
N GLY A 94 -1.32 -1.50 18.54
CA GLY A 94 0.06 -1.43 18.07
C GLY A 94 0.70 -2.79 17.83
N ALA A 95 -0.12 -3.82 17.63
CA ALA A 95 0.29 -5.20 17.51
C ALA A 95 0.14 -5.75 16.09
N ALA A 96 -0.77 -5.17 15.30
CA ALA A 96 -1.09 -5.64 13.96
C ALA A 96 -1.07 -4.52 12.92
N VAL A 97 -0.76 -4.89 11.69
CA VAL A 97 -0.80 -4.00 10.53
C VAL A 97 -1.70 -4.57 9.44
N ALA A 98 -2.35 -3.69 8.70
CA ALA A 98 -3.08 -4.02 7.49
C ALA A 98 -2.55 -3.20 6.32
N VAL A 99 -2.39 -3.84 5.15
CA VAL A 99 -1.97 -3.18 3.91
C VAL A 99 -3.15 -3.08 2.96
N SER A 100 -3.38 -1.89 2.39
CA SER A 100 -4.48 -1.65 1.46
C SER A 100 -4.11 -0.65 0.37
N ALA A 101 -4.75 -0.74 -0.80
CA ALA A 101 -4.57 0.23 -1.88
C ALA A 101 -5.28 1.57 -1.59
N GLN A 102 -6.29 1.55 -0.73
CA GLN A 102 -7.01 2.74 -0.28
C GLN A 102 -6.96 2.85 1.24
N CYS A 103 -6.80 4.07 1.74
CA CYS A 103 -6.88 4.39 3.15
C CYS A 103 -8.29 4.84 3.52
N THR A 104 -8.89 4.23 4.54
CA THR A 104 -10.18 4.66 5.10
C THR A 104 -10.03 5.51 6.36
N CYS A 105 -8.86 5.50 6.99
CA CYS A 105 -8.59 6.23 8.23
C CYS A 105 -7.97 7.63 8.01
N LEU A 106 -7.64 7.97 6.77
CA LEU A 106 -7.16 9.29 6.35
C LEU A 106 -8.00 9.82 5.19
N ASP A 107 -8.77 10.87 5.48
CA ASP A 107 -9.52 11.58 4.45
C ASP A 107 -8.61 12.01 3.30
N HIS A 108 -9.03 11.70 2.07
CA HIS A 108 -8.27 12.00 0.86
C HIS A 108 -6.84 11.43 0.85
N GLY A 109 -6.60 10.30 1.53
CA GLY A 109 -5.26 9.71 1.68
C GLY A 109 -4.47 9.56 0.37
N ALA A 110 -5.14 9.20 -0.74
CA ALA A 110 -4.50 9.12 -2.06
C ALA A 110 -4.01 10.49 -2.58
N ALA A 111 -4.75 11.57 -2.35
CA ALA A 111 -4.33 12.92 -2.74
C ALA A 111 -3.15 13.40 -1.90
N VAL A 112 -3.16 13.08 -0.59
CA VAL A 112 -2.03 13.36 0.30
C VAL A 112 -0.78 12.59 -0.14
N ALA A 113 -0.91 11.30 -0.46
CA ALA A 113 0.20 10.48 -0.95
C ALA A 113 0.79 11.02 -2.26
N LEU A 114 -0.07 11.42 -3.20
CA LEU A 114 0.38 12.04 -4.45
C LEU A 114 1.14 13.34 -4.20
N ALA A 115 0.63 14.23 -3.34
CA ALA A 115 1.31 15.48 -3.02
C ALA A 115 2.69 15.25 -2.36
N TRP A 116 2.80 14.24 -1.50
CA TRP A 116 4.09 13.83 -0.92
C TRP A 116 5.04 13.25 -1.96
N TYR A 117 4.55 12.40 -2.87
CA TYR A 117 5.35 11.83 -3.94
C TYR A 117 5.92 12.92 -4.86
N ASP A 118 5.08 13.84 -5.31
CA ASP A 118 5.50 14.97 -6.15
C ASP A 118 6.55 15.85 -5.46
N LEU A 119 6.38 16.10 -4.15
CA LEU A 119 7.34 16.85 -3.35
C LEU A 119 8.71 16.15 -3.29
N ILE A 120 8.73 14.84 -3.08
CA ILE A 120 9.97 14.04 -3.00
C ILE A 120 10.66 13.99 -4.36
N GLU A 121 9.91 13.78 -5.45
CA GLU A 121 10.47 13.72 -6.80
C GLU A 121 10.99 15.08 -7.27
N THR A 122 10.34 16.19 -6.90
CA THR A 122 10.83 17.54 -7.21
C THR A 122 12.12 17.88 -6.45
N ALA A 123 12.38 17.22 -5.33
CA ALA A 123 13.58 17.45 -4.51
C ALA A 123 14.81 16.63 -4.96
N ARG A 124 14.69 15.75 -5.97
CA ARG A 124 15.79 14.95 -6.54
C ARG A 124 16.47 15.65 -7.71
#